data_AF-A0AA42Y418-F1
#
_entry.id   AF-A0AA42Y418-F1
#
_cell.length_a   1.000
_cell.length_b   1.000
_cell.length_c   1.000
_cell.angle_alpha   90.00
_cell.angle_beta   90.00
_cell.angle_gamma   90.00
#
_symmetry.space_group_name_H-M   'P 1'
#
loop_
_entity.id
_entity.type
_entity.pdbx_description
1 polymer ?
#
loop_
_entity_poly.entity_id
_entity_poly.type
_entity_poly.pdbx_seq_one_letter_code
_entity_poly.pdbx_strand_id
1 'polypeptide(L)'
;MPRRLARTGRWLERTALLAIAGSSLSGCLLYDDHCGDESRSISATTRFVEPWDPQAGYAQVTLVQHRTAEPLESMWWVVLSDSLKGHIQAAHLVDTGSGFARLLDVPPDPGAANEALSGDLSPYHGPTPFEDLFQLVLDRRVALELITDLPGKALLRQTLIPRPYDGWGRPHCS
;
A
#
# COMPACT_ATOMS: atom_id res chain seq x y z
N MET A 1 58.02 -68.93 42.47
CA MET A 1 58.50 -69.60 41.24
C MET A 1 57.39 -70.52 40.74
N PRO A 2 57.08 -70.71 39.44
CA PRO A 2 57.63 -70.11 38.21
C PRO A 2 56.57 -69.57 37.18
N ARG A 3 57.09 -68.85 36.17
CA ARG A 3 56.75 -68.80 34.72
C ARG A 3 55.30 -68.48 34.27
N ARG A 4 55.07 -67.29 33.69
CA ARG A 4 55.20 -66.89 32.26
C ARG A 4 54.18 -67.56 31.32
N LEU A 5 53.51 -66.71 30.53
CA LEU A 5 53.11 -66.79 29.11
C LEU A 5 51.82 -65.97 28.95
N ALA A 6 51.50 -65.25 27.87
CA ALA A 6 52.19 -64.92 26.63
C ALA A 6 51.49 -63.68 26.05
N ARG A 7 52.18 -63.02 25.14
CA ARG A 7 51.78 -61.80 24.44
C ARG A 7 51.27 -62.18 23.05
N THR A 8 49.99 -61.97 22.77
CA THR A 8 49.37 -61.92 21.43
C THR A 8 48.09 -61.09 21.57
N GLY A 9 47.68 -60.18 20.69
CA GLY A 9 48.21 -59.73 19.41
C GLY A 9 47.55 -58.39 19.06
N ARG A 10 48.19 -57.63 18.17
CA ARG A 10 47.60 -56.49 17.46
C ARG A 10 47.07 -56.96 16.11
N TRP A 11 45.81 -56.66 15.80
CA TRP A 11 45.17 -56.62 14.47
C TRP A 11 43.89 -55.78 14.69
N LEU A 12 43.77 -54.48 14.39
CA LEU A 12 43.94 -53.68 13.16
C LEU A 12 42.79 -53.86 12.15
N GLU A 13 41.57 -53.43 12.48
CA GLU A 13 40.51 -53.10 11.51
C GLU A 13 39.70 -51.92 12.11
N ARG A 14 39.86 -50.65 11.69
CA ARG A 14 39.40 -50.02 10.43
C ARG A 14 37.97 -50.39 10.06
N THR A 15 36.99 -49.66 10.59
CA THR A 15 35.90 -49.15 9.75
C THR A 15 35.23 -47.94 10.41
N ALA A 16 35.48 -46.77 9.81
CA ALA A 16 34.70 -45.57 10.00
C ALA A 16 33.30 -45.82 9.41
N LEU A 17 32.26 -45.73 10.22
CA LEU A 17 30.88 -45.76 9.74
C LEU A 17 30.11 -44.58 10.34
N LEU A 18 29.95 -43.58 9.49
CA LEU A 18 28.80 -42.70 9.35
C LEU A 18 28.15 -42.20 10.66
N ALA A 19 28.68 -41.10 11.17
CA ALA A 19 27.84 -40.12 11.84
C ALA A 19 26.94 -39.49 10.75
N ILE A 20 25.77 -40.09 10.52
CA ILE A 20 24.65 -39.40 9.87
C ILE A 20 24.24 -38.32 10.87
N ALA A 21 24.89 -37.16 10.75
CA ALA A 21 24.34 -35.92 11.27
C ALA A 21 22.99 -35.78 10.56
N GLY A 22 21.93 -36.17 11.29
CA GLY A 22 20.58 -35.88 10.91
C GLY A 22 20.48 -34.37 10.82
N SER A 23 20.65 -33.85 9.60
CA SER A 23 20.10 -32.59 9.19
C SER A 23 18.59 -32.76 9.32
N SER A 24 18.07 -32.64 10.55
CA SER A 24 16.74 -32.14 10.78
C SER A 24 16.74 -30.74 10.18
N LEU A 25 16.54 -30.73 8.85
CA LEU A 25 15.87 -29.67 8.13
C LEU A 25 14.65 -29.37 8.99
N SER A 26 14.86 -28.41 9.89
CA SER A 26 13.81 -27.63 10.50
C SER A 26 13.29 -26.84 9.30
N GLY A 27 12.53 -27.53 8.45
CA GLY A 27 11.69 -26.89 7.48
C GLY A 27 10.79 -26.03 8.34
N CYS A 28 11.08 -24.73 8.39
CA CYS A 28 10.10 -23.75 8.76
C CYS A 28 9.00 -23.87 7.71
N LEU A 29 8.12 -24.85 7.89
CA LEU A 29 6.77 -24.81 7.36
C LEU A 29 6.11 -23.65 8.11
N LEU A 30 6.44 -22.42 7.71
CA LEU A 30 5.60 -21.24 7.90
C LEU A 30 4.42 -21.39 6.94
N TYR A 31 3.69 -22.50 7.09
CA TYR A 31 2.36 -22.64 6.54
C TYR A 31 1.48 -22.00 7.59
N ASP A 32 1.36 -20.69 7.51
CA ASP A 32 0.42 -19.94 8.33
C ASP A 32 -0.97 -20.21 7.73
N ASP A 33 -1.65 -21.23 8.25
CA ASP A 33 -3.06 -21.55 7.89
C ASP A 33 -4.03 -20.41 8.27
N HIS A 34 -3.52 -19.31 8.83
CA HIS A 34 -4.29 -18.12 9.10
C HIS A 34 -4.37 -17.28 7.82
N CYS A 35 -5.44 -17.52 7.07
CA CYS A 35 -6.00 -16.52 6.16
C CYS A 35 -6.04 -15.16 6.87
N GLY A 36 -5.36 -14.16 6.30
CA GLY A 36 -5.42 -12.81 6.83
C GLY A 36 -6.84 -12.22 6.69
N ASP A 37 -7.04 -11.06 7.33
CA ASP A 37 -8.32 -10.36 7.27
C ASP A 37 -8.74 -10.01 5.83
N GLU A 38 -10.05 -10.05 5.59
CA GLU A 38 -10.60 -9.60 4.31
C GLU A 38 -10.33 -8.11 4.13
N SER A 39 -9.76 -7.74 3.00
CA SER A 39 -9.54 -6.35 2.66
C SER A 39 -9.94 -6.06 1.23
N ARG A 40 -10.28 -4.80 0.98
CA ARG A 40 -10.43 -4.27 -0.37
C ARG A 40 -9.72 -2.93 -0.47
N SER A 41 -9.20 -2.64 -1.64
CA SER A 41 -8.63 -1.34 -1.93
C SER A 41 -9.01 -0.89 -3.33
N ILE A 42 -9.25 0.40 -3.48
CA ILE A 42 -9.35 1.05 -4.78
C ILE A 42 -8.38 2.22 -4.83
N SER A 43 -7.62 2.28 -5.92
CA SER A 43 -6.77 3.43 -6.25
C SER A 43 -7.34 4.13 -7.47
N ALA A 44 -7.44 5.44 -7.44
CA ALA A 44 -7.80 6.25 -8.58
C ALA A 44 -6.75 7.34 -8.83
N THR A 45 -6.44 7.59 -10.09
CA THR A 45 -5.31 8.43 -10.47
C THR A 45 -5.71 9.45 -11.52
N THR A 46 -4.98 10.55 -11.60
CA THR A 46 -5.13 11.50 -12.69
C THR A 46 -3.81 12.16 -13.03
N ARG A 47 -3.78 12.83 -14.18
CA ARG A 47 -2.64 13.63 -14.63
C ARG A 47 -3.09 15.05 -14.89
N PHE A 48 -2.35 16.00 -14.33
CA PHE A 48 -2.43 17.40 -14.68
C PHE A 48 -1.55 17.62 -15.91
N VAL A 49 -2.14 17.44 -17.09
CA VAL A 49 -1.46 17.77 -18.35
C VAL A 49 -1.71 19.24 -18.63
N GLU A 50 -0.67 20.04 -18.56
CA GLU A 50 -0.73 21.43 -18.98
C GLU A 50 -0.15 21.60 -20.39
N PRO A 51 -0.74 22.45 -21.24
CA PRO A 51 -0.22 22.67 -22.60
C PRO A 51 1.22 23.20 -22.66
N TRP A 52 1.70 23.82 -21.58
CA TRP A 52 2.98 24.54 -21.52
C TRP A 52 3.99 23.96 -20.52
N ASP A 53 3.58 23.01 -19.67
CA ASP A 53 4.48 22.29 -18.76
C ASP A 53 4.55 20.82 -19.19
N PRO A 54 5.68 20.37 -19.77
CA PRO A 54 5.85 18.98 -20.16
C PRO A 54 5.91 18.04 -18.94
N GLN A 55 6.12 18.56 -17.73
CA GLN A 55 6.00 17.76 -16.51
C GLN A 55 4.53 17.64 -16.12
N ALA A 56 3.92 16.54 -16.56
CA ALA A 56 2.59 16.19 -16.12
C ALA A 56 2.60 15.96 -14.60
N GLY A 57 1.86 16.78 -13.86
CA GLY A 57 1.57 16.50 -12.46
C GLY A 57 0.79 15.20 -12.35
N TYR A 58 1.05 14.39 -11.33
CA TYR A 58 0.33 13.15 -11.08
C TYR A 58 -0.39 13.25 -9.74
N ALA A 59 -1.62 12.75 -9.67
CA ALA A 59 -2.29 12.56 -8.39
C ALA A 59 -2.86 11.17 -8.26
N GLN A 60 -2.89 10.68 -7.03
CA GLN A 60 -3.50 9.42 -6.66
C GLN A 60 -4.27 9.57 -5.34
N VAL A 61 -5.42 8.93 -5.29
CA VAL A 61 -6.20 8.69 -4.07
C VAL A 61 -6.38 7.19 -3.94
N THR A 62 -6.14 6.66 -2.75
CA THR A 62 -6.32 5.26 -2.40
C THR A 62 -7.28 5.16 -1.23
N LEU A 63 -8.31 4.34 -1.37
CA LEU A 63 -9.21 3.95 -0.29
C LEU A 63 -8.93 2.50 0.07
N VAL A 64 -8.89 2.19 1.37
CA VAL A 64 -8.68 0.83 1.89
C VAL A 64 -9.71 0.55 2.97
N GLN A 65 -10.27 -0.65 2.94
CA GLN A 65 -11.17 -1.14 3.99
C GLN A 65 -10.78 -2.56 4.38
N HIS A 66 -10.71 -2.79 5.69
CA HIS A 66 -10.48 -4.09 6.30
C HIS A 66 -11.73 -4.54 7.06
N ARG A 67 -12.16 -5.77 6.80
CA ARG A 67 -13.15 -6.50 7.59
C ARG A 67 -12.42 -7.32 8.63
N THR A 68 -12.21 -6.72 9.79
CA THR A 68 -11.66 -7.38 10.99
C THR A 68 -12.71 -7.31 12.11
N ALA A 69 -12.39 -7.79 13.32
CA ALA A 69 -13.21 -7.56 14.50
C ALA A 69 -13.42 -6.05 14.80
N GLU A 70 -12.47 -5.21 14.39
CA GLU A 70 -12.52 -3.75 14.43
C GLU A 70 -12.32 -3.23 13.00
N PRO A 71 -13.40 -2.95 12.25
CA PRO A 71 -13.31 -2.47 10.87
C PRO A 71 -12.42 -1.24 10.78
N LEU A 72 -11.46 -1.28 9.86
CA LEU A 72 -10.56 -0.17 9.59
C LEU A 72 -10.79 0.33 8.17
N GLU A 73 -11.20 1.59 8.08
CA GLU A 73 -11.32 2.34 6.84
C GLU A 73 -10.22 3.38 6.81
N SER A 74 -9.52 3.50 5.69
CA SER A 74 -8.49 4.51 5.52
C SER A 74 -8.50 5.11 4.12
N MET A 75 -8.02 6.34 4.04
CA MET A 75 -7.80 7.05 2.79
C MET A 75 -6.41 7.64 2.78
N TRP A 76 -5.68 7.44 1.69
CA TRP A 76 -4.40 8.07 1.44
C TRP A 76 -4.43 8.83 0.12
N TRP A 77 -3.70 9.94 0.02
CA TRP A 77 -3.56 10.69 -1.22
C TRP A 77 -2.15 11.21 -1.41
N VAL A 78 -1.81 11.45 -2.67
CA VAL A 78 -0.58 12.12 -3.05
C VAL A 78 -0.78 12.92 -4.34
N VAL A 79 -0.11 14.06 -4.42
CA VAL A 79 0.10 14.85 -5.64
C VAL A 79 1.60 15.01 -5.84
N LEU A 80 2.10 14.53 -6.97
CA LEU A 80 3.47 14.63 -7.41
C LEU A 80 3.56 15.68 -8.51
N SER A 81 4.13 16.84 -8.20
CA SER A 81 4.37 17.90 -9.18
C SER A 81 5.36 18.91 -8.62
N ASP A 82 6.48 19.11 -9.30
CA ASP A 82 7.46 20.12 -8.91
C ASP A 82 6.88 21.54 -9.07
N SER A 83 6.05 21.76 -10.10
CA SER A 83 5.45 23.07 -10.39
C SER A 83 4.32 23.48 -9.44
N LEU A 84 3.71 22.53 -8.70
CA LEU A 84 2.67 22.81 -7.69
C LEU A 84 3.21 22.91 -6.26
N LYS A 85 4.48 22.58 -6.03
CA LYS A 85 5.05 22.50 -4.70
C LYS A 85 5.07 23.88 -4.02
N GLY A 86 4.48 23.95 -2.82
CA GLY A 86 4.36 25.20 -2.05
C GLY A 86 3.31 26.19 -2.56
N HIS A 87 2.61 25.84 -3.64
CA HIS A 87 1.60 26.70 -4.28
C HIS A 87 0.16 26.26 -4.03
N ILE A 88 -0.06 25.03 -3.54
CA ILE A 88 -1.38 24.50 -3.20
C ILE A 88 -1.85 25.14 -1.89
N GLN A 89 -2.93 25.91 -1.97
CA GLN A 89 -3.56 26.59 -0.83
C GLN A 89 -4.66 25.75 -0.19
N ALA A 90 -5.35 24.94 -1.00
CA ALA A 90 -6.35 23.98 -0.55
C ALA A 90 -6.52 22.85 -1.58
N ALA A 91 -6.98 21.69 -1.12
CA ALA A 91 -7.34 20.58 -1.98
C ALA A 91 -8.65 19.93 -1.51
N HIS A 92 -9.47 19.49 -2.48
CA HIS A 92 -10.79 18.93 -2.23
C HIS A 92 -11.05 17.74 -3.15
N LEU A 93 -11.76 16.74 -2.63
CA LEU A 93 -12.47 15.78 -3.47
C LEU A 93 -13.87 16.31 -3.74
N VAL A 94 -14.31 16.25 -4.99
CA VAL A 94 -15.63 16.75 -5.43
C VAL A 94 -16.33 15.71 -6.31
N ASP A 95 -17.67 15.68 -6.27
CA ASP A 95 -18.50 14.79 -7.11
C ASP A 95 -18.87 15.47 -8.43
N THR A 96 -18.34 14.95 -9.54
CA THR A 96 -18.58 15.45 -10.90
C THR A 96 -20.02 15.24 -11.37
N GLY A 97 -20.74 14.25 -10.83
CA GLY A 97 -22.14 13.99 -11.15
C GLY A 97 -23.13 14.89 -10.42
N SER A 98 -22.70 15.56 -9.34
CA SER A 98 -23.51 16.47 -8.53
C SER A 98 -23.09 17.93 -8.65
N GLY A 99 -22.58 18.33 -9.83
CA GLY A 99 -22.16 19.71 -10.08
C GLY A 99 -20.93 20.13 -9.28
N PHE A 100 -20.02 19.20 -8.97
CA PHE A 100 -18.81 19.42 -8.17
C PHE A 100 -19.10 19.74 -6.70
N ALA A 101 -20.15 19.12 -6.14
CA ALA A 101 -20.40 19.15 -4.71
C ALA A 101 -19.18 18.60 -3.94
N ARG A 102 -18.78 19.29 -2.87
CA ARG A 102 -17.63 18.93 -2.05
C ARG A 102 -17.89 17.65 -1.26
N LEU A 103 -17.01 16.67 -1.40
CA LEU A 103 -17.07 15.38 -0.71
C LEU A 103 -16.18 15.34 0.53
N LEU A 104 -14.99 15.93 0.43
CA LEU A 104 -13.96 15.89 1.47
C LEU A 104 -12.93 16.99 1.24
N ASP A 105 -12.53 17.67 2.30
CA ASP A 105 -11.33 18.49 2.30
C ASP A 105 -10.11 17.59 2.47
N VAL A 106 -9.12 17.79 1.61
CA VAL A 106 -7.87 17.02 1.57
C VAL A 106 -6.79 17.94 2.12
N PRO A 107 -6.55 17.95 3.45
CA PRO A 107 -5.72 18.95 4.08
C PRO A 107 -4.30 18.92 3.48
N PRO A 108 -3.71 20.08 3.20
CA PRO A 108 -2.35 20.14 2.74
C PRO A 108 -1.37 19.87 3.87
N ASP A 109 -0.97 18.61 4.02
CA ASP A 109 0.26 18.29 4.72
C ASP A 109 1.41 18.51 3.73
N PRO A 110 2.42 19.34 4.04
CA PRO A 110 3.63 19.43 3.23
C PRO A 110 4.21 18.03 3.05
N GLY A 111 4.08 17.49 1.84
CA GLY A 111 4.53 16.16 1.53
C GLY A 111 6.05 16.02 1.65
N ALA A 112 6.56 14.80 1.44
CA ALA A 112 7.98 14.53 1.40
C ALA A 112 8.71 15.39 0.33
N ALA A 113 10.04 15.29 0.24
CA ALA A 113 10.88 16.15 -0.61
C ALA A 113 10.45 16.27 -2.09
N ASN A 114 9.64 15.33 -2.59
CA ASN A 114 9.22 15.14 -3.97
C ASN A 114 7.68 15.08 -4.13
N GLU A 115 6.93 15.52 -3.13
CA GLU A 115 5.48 15.59 -3.13
C GLU A 115 5.03 17.05 -3.05
N ALA A 116 4.06 17.44 -3.87
CA ALA A 116 3.42 18.76 -3.76
C ALA A 116 2.42 18.79 -2.60
N LEU A 117 1.79 17.65 -2.35
CA LEU A 117 0.76 17.41 -1.36
C LEU A 117 0.70 15.91 -1.09
N SER A 118 0.59 15.51 0.17
CA SER A 118 0.19 14.15 0.53
C SER A 118 -0.56 14.16 1.85
N GLY A 119 -1.09 13.00 2.22
CA GLY A 119 -1.70 12.82 3.52
C GLY A 119 -2.44 11.51 3.64
N ASP A 120 -2.90 11.28 4.86
CA ASP A 120 -3.55 10.05 5.28
C ASP A 120 -4.69 10.37 6.25
N LEU A 121 -5.77 9.61 6.15
CA LEU A 121 -6.88 9.56 7.10
C LEU A 121 -7.06 8.10 7.50
N SER A 122 -6.39 7.69 8.56
CA SER A 122 -6.50 6.37 9.17
C SER A 122 -6.67 6.51 10.70
N PRO A 123 -7.87 6.24 11.25
CA PRO A 123 -9.11 5.85 10.56
C PRO A 123 -9.77 7.01 9.78
N TYR A 124 -10.55 6.65 8.76
CA TYR A 124 -11.33 7.59 7.97
C TYR A 124 -12.48 8.21 8.79
N HIS A 125 -12.51 9.54 8.86
CA HIS A 125 -13.57 10.31 9.53
C HIS A 125 -14.05 11.49 8.66
N GLY A 126 -14.13 11.29 7.34
CA GLY A 126 -14.61 12.31 6.41
C GLY A 126 -16.12 12.54 6.48
N PRO A 127 -16.63 13.65 5.92
CA PRO A 127 -18.05 13.99 5.98
C PRO A 127 -18.92 13.16 5.03
N THR A 128 -18.34 12.59 3.98
CA THR A 128 -19.01 11.61 3.10
C THR A 128 -18.81 10.22 3.71
N PRO A 129 -19.85 9.37 3.86
CA PRO A 129 -19.67 7.99 4.29
C PRO A 129 -18.67 7.25 3.40
N PHE A 130 -17.81 6.42 4.00
CA PHE A 130 -16.73 5.74 3.26
C PHE A 130 -17.26 4.90 2.08
N GLU A 131 -18.34 4.16 2.29
CA GLU A 131 -19.00 3.36 1.23
C GLU A 131 -19.47 4.21 0.04
N ASP A 132 -20.06 5.37 0.32
CA ASP A 132 -20.52 6.29 -0.72
C ASP A 132 -19.33 6.85 -1.51
N LEU A 133 -18.26 7.25 -0.80
CA LEU A 133 -17.03 7.71 -1.44
C LEU A 133 -16.39 6.60 -2.30
N PHE A 134 -16.33 5.37 -1.79
CA PHE A 134 -15.80 4.21 -2.50
C PHE A 134 -16.58 3.96 -3.81
N GLN A 135 -17.91 4.01 -3.74
CA GLN A 135 -18.76 3.84 -4.92
C GLN A 135 -18.59 4.99 -5.93
N LEU A 136 -18.51 6.23 -5.47
CA LEU A 136 -18.24 7.38 -6.34
C LEU A 136 -16.90 7.26 -7.08
N VAL A 137 -15.86 6.72 -6.42
CA VAL A 137 -14.57 6.45 -7.07
C VAL A 137 -14.70 5.36 -8.14
N LEU A 138 -15.40 4.26 -7.84
CA LEU A 138 -15.68 3.20 -8.81
C LEU A 138 -16.42 3.73 -10.06
N ASP A 139 -17.40 4.60 -9.83
CA ASP A 139 -18.24 5.17 -10.89
C ASP A 139 -17.55 6.29 -11.70
N ARG A 140 -16.27 6.59 -11.41
CA ARG A 140 -15.50 7.68 -12.04
C ARG A 140 -16.10 9.06 -11.81
N ARG A 141 -16.75 9.23 -10.66
CA ARG A 141 -17.46 10.46 -10.29
C ARG A 141 -16.68 11.39 -9.37
N VAL A 142 -15.49 10.98 -8.92
CA VAL A 142 -14.65 11.84 -8.07
C VAL A 142 -13.65 12.61 -8.92
N ALA A 143 -13.55 13.92 -8.70
CA ALA A 143 -12.44 14.74 -9.17
C ALA A 143 -11.64 15.29 -8.00
N LEU A 144 -10.34 15.45 -8.23
CA LEU A 144 -9.45 16.20 -7.35
C LEU A 144 -9.45 17.66 -7.80
N GLU A 145 -9.73 18.55 -6.87
CA GLU A 145 -9.68 19.99 -7.03
C GLU A 145 -8.54 20.55 -6.20
N LEU A 146 -7.65 21.31 -6.83
CA LEU A 146 -6.54 22.01 -6.19
C LEU A 146 -6.75 23.51 -6.40
N ILE A 147 -6.76 24.25 -5.29
CA ILE A 147 -6.73 25.72 -5.29
C ILE A 147 -5.27 26.13 -5.16
N THR A 148 -4.80 26.95 -6.08
CA THR A 148 -3.39 27.38 -6.11
C THR A 148 -3.24 28.89 -6.17
N ASP A 149 -2.07 29.40 -5.81
CA ASP A 149 -1.70 30.81 -5.98
C ASP A 149 -0.93 31.07 -7.31
N LEU A 150 -0.82 30.07 -8.19
CA LEU A 150 -0.13 30.19 -9.46
C LEU A 150 -0.92 31.08 -10.45
N PRO A 151 -0.26 32.05 -11.13
CA PRO A 151 -0.91 32.90 -12.12
C PRO A 151 -1.59 32.08 -13.23
N GLY A 152 -2.88 32.36 -13.46
CA GLY A 152 -3.68 31.66 -14.48
C GLY A 152 -4.11 30.23 -14.11
N LYS A 153 -3.77 29.76 -12.91
CA LYS A 153 -4.06 28.39 -12.43
C LYS A 153 -4.69 28.36 -11.04
N ALA A 154 -5.48 29.38 -10.72
CA ALA A 154 -6.13 29.49 -9.41
C ALA A 154 -6.93 28.23 -9.03
N LEU A 155 -7.44 27.51 -10.03
CA LEU A 155 -8.16 26.26 -9.87
C LEU A 155 -7.66 25.22 -10.88
N LEU A 156 -7.18 24.08 -10.38
CA LEU A 156 -6.91 22.89 -11.18
C LEU A 156 -7.90 21.80 -10.76
N ARG A 157 -8.65 21.26 -11.71
CA ARG A 157 -9.61 20.20 -11.43
C ARG A 157 -9.44 19.08 -12.44
N GLN A 158 -9.27 17.86 -11.95
CA GLN A 158 -9.17 16.69 -12.81
C GLN A 158 -9.92 15.50 -12.23
N THR A 159 -10.70 14.84 -13.08
CA THR A 159 -11.41 13.60 -12.74
C THR A 159 -10.40 12.49 -12.46
N LEU A 160 -10.63 11.74 -11.38
CA LEU A 160 -9.85 10.57 -11.02
C LEU A 160 -10.34 9.36 -11.82
N ILE A 161 -9.38 8.60 -12.34
CA ILE A 161 -9.63 7.37 -13.10
C ILE A 161 -9.29 6.18 -12.20
N PRO A 162 -10.26 5.35 -11.80
CA PRO A 162 -10.01 4.18 -10.99
C PRO A 162 -9.15 3.18 -11.77
N ARG A 163 -8.16 2.60 -11.09
CA ARG A 163 -7.43 1.43 -11.57
C ARG A 163 -8.33 0.19 -11.49
N PRO A 164 -7.98 -0.91 -12.19
CA PRO A 164 -8.69 -2.18 -12.02
C PRO A 164 -8.84 -2.55 -10.53
N TYR A 165 -10.04 -2.99 -10.18
CA TYR A 165 -10.45 -3.31 -8.81
C TYR A 165 -10.96 -4.75 -8.77
N ASP A 166 -10.37 -5.58 -7.93
CA ASP A 166 -10.62 -7.03 -7.87
C ASP A 166 -11.64 -7.42 -6.78
N GLY A 167 -12.23 -6.47 -6.07
CA GLY A 167 -13.20 -6.76 -5.02
C GLY A 167 -12.58 -6.93 -3.63
N TRP A 168 -13.15 -7.85 -2.87
CA TRP A 168 -12.63 -8.30 -1.58
C TRP A 168 -11.64 -9.44 -1.78
N GLY A 169 -10.48 -9.35 -1.13
CA GLY A 169 -9.47 -10.38 -1.13
C GLY A 169 -9.05 -10.76 0.28
N ARG A 170 -8.58 -11.99 0.46
CA ARG A 170 -7.88 -12.44 1.67
C ARG A 170 -6.41 -12.68 1.34
N PRO A 171 -5.47 -11.98 1.97
CA PRO A 171 -4.06 -12.28 1.79
C PRO A 171 -3.75 -13.66 2.40
N HIS A 172 -2.79 -14.37 1.80
CA HIS A 172 -2.23 -15.64 2.30
C HIS A 172 -3.18 -16.85 2.38
N CYS A 173 -4.34 -16.83 1.72
CA CYS A 173 -5.14 -18.04 1.49
C CYS A 173 -4.70 -18.70 0.17
N SER A 174 -3.97 -19.81 0.21
CA SER A 174 -3.60 -20.64 -0.96
C SER A 174 -4.20 -22.04 -0.87
#